data_AF-A0A519C0R4-F1
#
_entry.id   AF-A0A519C0R4-F1
#
_cell.length_a   1.000
_cell.length_b   1.000
_cell.length_c   1.000
_cell.angle_alpha   90.00
_cell.angle_beta   90.00
_cell.angle_gamma   90.00
#
_symmetry.space_group_name_H-M   'P 1'
#
loop_
_entity.id
_entity.type
_entity.pdbx_description
1 polymer ?
#
loop_
_entity_poly.entity_id
_entity_poly.type
_entity_poly.pdbx_seq_one_letter_code
_entity_poly.pdbx_strand_id
1 'polypeptide(L)'
;MKNTSVDEKSEDFLIKYLKTLPDKHIKQFYDAVEWTPYPVLVIKEFQRRFKPNDEEFLEKLLESVDEAKRKGQKIGKLAKIRGLKLSKQVRAQAKKTVSKKITKAKRMIRSSEDNVELIRKLGELKKAGIISNKEFQAKKKQLLDKI
;
A
#
# COMPACT_ATOMS: atom_id res chain seq x y z
N MET A 1 15.59 6.61 -0.27
CA MET A 1 15.89 7.89 -0.96
C MET A 1 17.34 7.83 -1.33
N LYS A 2 17.69 8.04 -2.61
CA LYS A 2 19.09 7.98 -3.05
C LYS A 2 19.81 9.19 -2.47
N ASN A 3 20.82 8.98 -1.63
CA ASN A 3 21.78 10.03 -1.31
C ASN A 3 22.55 10.30 -2.60
N THR A 4 22.13 11.32 -3.35
CA THR A 4 22.96 11.91 -4.39
C THR A 4 24.16 12.51 -3.69
N SER A 5 25.33 11.87 -3.77
CA SER A 5 26.57 12.50 -3.33
C SER A 5 26.80 13.70 -4.25
N VAL A 6 26.54 14.88 -3.70
CA VAL A 6 26.97 16.13 -4.33
C VAL A 6 28.50 16.07 -4.36
N ASP A 7 29.09 16.36 -5.52
CA ASP A 7 30.54 16.44 -5.67
C ASP A 7 31.06 17.53 -4.70
N GLU A 8 32.00 17.17 -3.82
CA GLU A 8 32.54 18.06 -2.77
C GLU A 8 33.02 19.41 -3.34
N LYS A 9 33.52 19.42 -4.59
CA LYS A 9 33.96 20.66 -5.26
C LYS A 9 32.79 21.64 -5.46
N SER A 10 31.60 21.13 -5.77
CA SER A 10 30.41 21.96 -6.03
C SER A 10 29.92 22.63 -4.75
N GLU A 11 29.99 21.93 -3.62
CA GLU A 11 29.64 22.51 -2.31
C GLU A 11 30.63 23.61 -1.91
N ASP A 12 31.94 23.38 -2.11
CA ASP A 12 32.97 24.37 -1.81
C ASP A 12 32.82 25.66 -2.61
N PHE A 13 32.52 25.56 -3.91
CA PHE A 13 32.25 26.72 -4.75
C PHE A 13 31.03 27.50 -4.26
N LEU A 14 29.96 26.80 -3.88
CA LEU A 14 28.74 27.44 -3.39
C LEU A 14 28.96 28.09 -2.03
N ILE A 15 29.68 27.45 -1.12
CA ILE A 15 30.07 28.04 0.18
C ILE A 15 30.88 29.32 -0.06
N LYS A 16 31.84 29.30 -0.98
CA LYS A 16 32.63 30.49 -1.34
C LYS A 16 31.74 31.60 -1.89
N TYR A 17 30.82 31.27 -2.80
CA TYR A 17 29.85 32.22 -3.34
C TYR A 17 28.95 32.82 -2.24
N LEU A 18 28.35 31.98 -1.40
CA LEU A 18 27.51 32.42 -0.29
C LEU A 18 28.28 33.33 0.68
N LYS A 19 29.59 33.14 0.88
CA LYS A 19 30.44 34.03 1.68
C LYS A 19 30.72 35.38 1.03
N THR A 20 30.69 35.47 -0.30
CA THR A 20 30.89 36.74 -1.03
C THR A 20 29.64 37.62 -1.11
N LEU A 21 28.45 37.04 -0.92
CA LEU A 21 27.20 37.77 -1.09
C LEU A 21 26.95 38.81 0.02
N PRO A 22 26.30 39.94 -0.30
CA PRO A 22 25.81 40.89 0.69
C PRO A 22 24.71 40.30 1.57
N ASP A 23 24.61 40.77 2.80
CA ASP A 23 23.68 40.31 3.82
C ASP A 23 22.20 40.34 3.38
N LYS A 24 21.81 41.35 2.61
CA LYS A 24 20.45 41.45 2.03
C LYS A 24 20.08 40.23 1.19
N HIS A 25 21.02 39.72 0.39
CA HIS A 25 20.78 38.56 -0.47
C HIS A 25 20.73 37.26 0.34
N ILE A 26 21.54 37.15 1.40
CA ILE A 26 21.50 36.00 2.30
C ILE A 26 20.13 35.93 3.01
N LYS A 27 19.56 37.07 3.42
CA LYS A 27 18.20 37.13 3.97
C LYS A 27 17.14 36.69 2.95
N GLN A 28 17.21 37.18 1.72
CA GLN A 28 16.29 36.77 0.64
C GLN A 28 16.35 35.26 0.34
N PHE A 29 17.55 34.68 0.32
CA PHE A 29 17.71 33.24 0.12
C PHE A 29 17.18 32.44 1.31
N TYR A 30 17.34 32.95 2.53
CA TYR A 30 16.78 32.32 3.72
C TYR A 30 15.24 32.37 3.73
N ASP A 31 14.64 33.50 3.38
CA ASP A 31 13.18 33.65 3.30
C ASP A 31 12.55 32.70 2.27
N ALA A 32 13.28 32.41 1.18
CA ALA A 32 12.87 31.50 0.12
C ALA A 32 13.56 30.13 0.21
N VAL A 33 14.05 29.71 1.39
CA VAL A 33 14.94 28.54 1.53
C VAL A 33 14.37 27.26 0.94
N GLU A 34 13.05 27.08 0.99
CA GLU A 34 12.32 25.94 0.41
C GLU A 34 12.52 25.79 -1.10
N TRP A 35 12.84 26.88 -1.80
CA TRP A 35 13.03 26.96 -3.25
C TRP A 35 14.48 27.22 -3.65
N THR A 36 15.40 27.28 -2.68
CA THR A 36 16.83 27.49 -2.97
C THR A 36 17.57 26.17 -3.21
N PRO A 37 18.48 26.12 -4.19
CA PRO A 37 19.46 25.05 -4.27
C PRO A 37 20.33 25.03 -3.01
N TYR A 38 20.53 23.85 -2.42
CA TYR A 38 21.33 23.63 -1.21
C TYR A 38 20.87 24.43 0.02
N PRO A 39 19.61 24.23 0.48
CA PRO A 39 19.01 24.98 1.58
C PRO A 39 19.83 24.88 2.88
N VAL A 40 20.46 23.73 3.13
CA VAL A 40 21.30 23.50 4.32
C VAL A 40 22.50 24.45 4.37
N LEU A 41 23.13 24.74 3.23
CA LEU A 41 24.29 25.63 3.15
C LEU A 41 23.87 27.09 3.35
N VAL A 42 22.72 27.49 2.79
CA VAL A 42 22.12 28.81 3.00
C VAL A 42 21.80 29.03 4.48
N ILE A 43 21.18 28.06 5.14
CA ILE A 43 20.85 28.13 6.57
C ILE A 43 22.12 28.28 7.43
N LYS A 44 23.15 27.48 7.14
CA LYS A 44 24.43 27.55 7.87
C LYS A 44 25.11 28.91 7.74
N GLU A 45 25.18 29.47 6.53
CA GLU A 45 25.79 30.79 6.30
C GLU A 45 24.95 31.93 6.91
N PHE A 46 23.62 31.83 6.86
CA PHE A 46 22.72 32.77 7.55
C PHE A 46 22.97 32.76 9.06
N GLN A 47 22.98 31.57 9.68
CA GLN A 47 23.24 31.40 11.11
C GLN A 47 24.63 31.91 11.51
N ARG A 48 25.66 31.67 10.68
CA ARG A 48 27.02 32.16 10.91
C ARG A 48 27.11 33.68 10.93
N ARG A 49 26.42 34.36 9.99
CA ARG A 49 26.49 35.81 9.80
C ARG A 49 25.66 36.58 10.81
N PHE A 50 24.41 36.17 10.98
CA PHE A 50 23.45 36.94 11.76
C PHE A 50 23.37 36.51 13.21
N LYS A 51 23.96 35.35 13.58
CA LYS A 51 23.92 34.78 14.94
C LYS A 51 22.56 35.05 15.59
N PRO A 52 21.47 34.47 15.07
CA PRO A 52 20.13 34.82 15.48
C PRO A 52 19.88 34.32 16.91
N ASN A 53 20.38 35.09 17.88
CA ASN A 53 19.99 35.08 19.28
C ASN A 53 18.81 36.06 19.48
N ASP A 54 18.21 36.54 18.40
CA ASP A 54 16.97 37.29 18.44
C ASP A 54 15.88 36.37 19.00
N GLU A 55 15.42 36.63 20.23
CA GLU A 55 14.40 35.83 20.92
C GLU A 55 13.17 35.61 20.03
N GLU A 56 12.78 36.64 19.26
CA GLU A 56 11.68 36.58 18.28
C GLU A 56 11.87 35.49 17.21
N PHE A 57 13.11 35.29 16.75
CA PHE A 57 13.43 34.25 15.78
C PHE A 57 13.29 32.85 16.39
N LEU A 58 13.77 32.66 17.63
CA LEU A 58 13.66 31.40 18.34
C LEU A 58 12.20 31.05 18.65
N GLU A 59 11.40 32.02 19.07
CA GLU A 59 9.96 31.85 19.30
C GLU A 59 9.23 31.43 18.02
N LYS A 60 9.47 32.12 16.90
CA LYS A 60 8.86 31.79 15.60
C LYS A 60 9.28 30.40 15.12
N LEU A 61 10.53 30.01 15.37
CA LEU A 61 11.02 28.67 15.04
C LEU A 61 10.32 27.59 15.88
N LEU A 62 10.20 27.81 17.20
CA LEU A 62 9.49 26.89 18.09
C LEU A 62 8.01 26.75 17.69
N GLU A 63 7.35 27.86 17.36
CA GLU A 63 5.97 27.85 16.88
C GLU A 63 5.81 27.03 15.60
N SER A 64 6.72 27.22 14.63
CA SER A 64 6.70 26.46 13.37
C SER A 64 6.88 24.94 13.58
N VAL A 65 7.75 24.55 14.52
CA VAL A 65 8.01 23.14 14.86
C VAL A 65 6.79 22.53 15.55
N ASP A 66 6.17 23.25 16.47
CA ASP A 66 4.96 22.79 17.16
C ASP A 66 3.76 22.69 16.21
N GLU A 67 3.61 23.62 15.28
CA GLU A 67 2.65 23.52 14.20
C GLU A 67 2.87 22.28 13.33
N ALA A 68 4.10 22.05 12.89
CA ALA A 68 4.46 20.88 12.09
C ALA A 68 4.17 19.57 12.85
N LYS A 69 4.50 19.52 14.14
CA LYS A 69 4.19 18.40 15.04
C LYS A 69 2.68 18.18 15.16
N ARG A 70 1.89 19.23 15.37
CA ARG A 70 0.41 19.15 15.45
C ARG A 70 -0.19 18.66 14.13
N LYS A 71 0.28 19.18 12.99
CA LYS A 71 -0.15 18.76 11.65
C LYS A 71 0.20 17.28 11.40
N GLY A 72 1.44 16.88 11.72
CA GLY A 72 1.89 15.49 11.61
C GLY A 72 1.08 14.51 12.47
N GLN A 73 0.77 14.87 13.71
CA GLN A 73 -0.08 14.05 14.58
C GLN A 73 -1.51 13.90 14.04
N LYS A 74 -2.12 14.97 13.52
CA LYS A 74 -3.46 14.92 12.90
C LYS A 74 -3.47 13.99 11.69
N ILE A 75 -2.47 14.10 10.81
CA ILE A 75 -2.31 13.23 9.63
C ILE A 75 -2.14 11.77 10.06
N GLY A 76 -1.28 11.50 11.06
CA GLY A 76 -1.06 10.16 11.59
C GLY A 76 -2.34 9.51 12.15
N LYS A 77 -3.13 10.27 12.92
CA LYS A 77 -4.44 9.81 13.42
C LYS A 77 -5.40 9.47 12.28
N LEU A 78 -5.48 10.33 11.25
CA LEU A 78 -6.35 10.11 10.09
C LEU A 78 -5.92 8.88 9.28
N ALA A 79 -4.62 8.72 9.05
CA ALA A 79 -4.05 7.57 8.36
C ALA A 79 -4.37 6.26 9.09
N LYS A 80 -4.24 6.24 10.43
CA LYS A 80 -4.60 5.08 11.26
C LYS A 80 -6.08 4.71 11.10
N ILE A 81 -6.99 5.68 11.17
CA ILE A 81 -8.44 5.44 10.99
C ILE A 81 -8.74 4.88 9.59
N ARG A 82 -8.13 5.45 8.55
CA ARG A 82 -8.29 4.97 7.16
C ARG A 82 -7.75 3.56 6.99
N GLY A 83 -6.57 3.26 7.52
CA GLY A 83 -5.99 1.91 7.51
C GLY A 83 -6.87 0.86 8.20
N LEU A 84 -7.47 1.20 9.34
CA LEU A 84 -8.42 0.32 10.03
C LEU A 84 -9.70 0.07 9.22
N LYS A 85 -10.23 1.08 8.54
CA LYS A 85 -11.42 0.91 7.66
C LYS A 85 -11.11 0.03 6.46
N LEU A 86 -10.00 0.28 5.77
CA LEU A 86 -9.57 -0.49 4.60
C LEU A 86 -9.31 -1.95 4.95
N SER A 87 -8.59 -2.22 6.04
CA SER A 87 -8.31 -3.59 6.50
C SER A 87 -9.59 -4.37 6.82
N LYS A 88 -10.60 -3.73 7.45
CA LYS A 88 -11.92 -4.34 7.68
C LYS A 88 -12.62 -4.68 6.36
N GLN A 89 -12.59 -3.79 5.37
CA GLN A 89 -13.19 -4.04 4.05
C GLN A 89 -12.51 -5.20 3.32
N VAL A 90 -11.18 -5.20 3.25
CA VAL A 90 -10.40 -6.29 2.64
C VAL A 90 -10.69 -7.61 3.33
N ARG A 91 -10.71 -7.65 4.67
CA ARG A 91 -11.05 -8.86 5.43
C ARG A 91 -12.46 -9.35 5.11
N ALA A 92 -13.44 -8.45 5.01
CA ALA A 92 -14.81 -8.82 4.69
C ALA A 92 -14.94 -9.38 3.26
N GLN A 93 -14.26 -8.76 2.29
CA GLN A 93 -14.24 -9.21 0.90
C GLN A 93 -13.55 -10.57 0.76
N ALA A 94 -12.40 -10.76 1.42
CA ALA A 94 -11.70 -12.03 1.45
C ALA A 94 -12.59 -13.15 2.03
N LYS A 95 -13.23 -12.91 3.18
CA LYS A 95 -14.19 -13.86 3.78
C LYS A 95 -15.31 -14.25 2.80
N LYS A 96 -15.95 -13.27 2.14
CA LYS A 96 -17.01 -13.52 1.15
C LYS A 96 -16.53 -14.39 -0.01
N THR A 97 -15.36 -14.10 -0.57
CA THR A 97 -14.78 -14.86 -1.68
C THR A 97 -14.44 -16.29 -1.28
N VAL A 98 -13.82 -16.46 -0.11
CA VAL A 98 -13.49 -17.78 0.45
C VAL A 98 -14.77 -18.59 0.69
N SER A 99 -15.80 -18.01 1.32
CA SER A 99 -17.08 -18.69 1.55
C SER A 99 -17.77 -19.09 0.24
N LYS A 100 -17.74 -18.25 -0.81
CA LYS A 100 -18.26 -18.60 -2.14
C LYS A 100 -17.51 -19.78 -2.76
N LYS A 101 -16.17 -19.81 -2.67
CA LYS A 101 -15.38 -20.94 -3.17
C LYS A 101 -15.66 -22.23 -2.40
N ILE A 102 -15.72 -22.17 -1.06
CA ILE A 102 -16.04 -23.32 -0.22
C ILE A 102 -17.43 -23.87 -0.53
N THR A 103 -18.45 -23.01 -0.65
CA THR A 103 -19.82 -23.45 -0.97
C THR A 103 -19.92 -24.06 -2.36
N LYS A 104 -19.20 -23.53 -3.36
CA LYS A 104 -19.12 -24.14 -4.70
C LYS A 104 -18.47 -25.53 -4.64
N ALA A 105 -17.35 -25.67 -3.92
CA ALA A 105 -16.66 -26.94 -3.74
C ALA A 105 -17.55 -27.98 -3.03
N LYS A 106 -18.24 -27.59 -1.95
CA LYS A 106 -19.20 -28.47 -1.25
C LYS A 106 -20.33 -28.96 -2.16
N ARG A 107 -20.85 -28.10 -3.05
CA ARG A 107 -21.86 -28.53 -4.03
C ARG A 107 -21.30 -29.53 -5.04
N MET A 108 -20.07 -29.32 -5.51
CA MET A 108 -19.40 -30.26 -6.44
C MET A 108 -19.20 -31.63 -5.80
N ILE A 109 -18.74 -31.69 -4.55
CA ILE A 109 -18.57 -32.94 -3.79
C ILE A 109 -19.93 -33.64 -3.57
N ARG A 110 -20.97 -32.89 -3.22
CA ARG A 110 -22.31 -33.48 -3.06
C ARG A 110 -22.83 -34.04 -4.38
N SER A 111 -22.67 -33.30 -5.48
CA SER A 111 -23.08 -33.80 -6.80
C SER A 111 -22.27 -35.02 -7.24
N SER A 112 -20.98 -35.13 -6.88
CA SER A 112 -20.21 -36.33 -7.20
C SER A 112 -20.69 -37.54 -6.42
N GLU A 113 -21.04 -37.39 -5.14
CA GLU A 113 -21.61 -38.48 -4.33
C GLU A 113 -22.97 -38.94 -4.90
N ASP A 114 -23.86 -37.99 -5.18
CA ASP A 114 -25.18 -38.27 -5.79
C ASP A 114 -25.01 -38.98 -7.16
N ASN A 115 -24.02 -38.58 -7.95
CA ASN A 115 -23.72 -39.21 -9.24
C ASN A 115 -23.18 -40.65 -9.07
N VAL A 116 -22.36 -40.93 -8.05
CA VAL A 116 -21.88 -42.29 -7.74
C VAL A 116 -23.05 -43.19 -7.34
N GLU A 117 -23.97 -42.69 -6.50
CA GLU A 117 -25.19 -43.43 -6.15
C GLU A 117 -26.07 -43.73 -7.37
N LEU A 118 -26.21 -42.77 -8.30
CA LEU A 118 -26.95 -42.97 -9.55
C LEU A 118 -26.28 -44.04 -10.42
N ILE A 119 -24.96 -44.07 -10.52
CA ILE A 119 -24.23 -45.11 -11.25
C ILE A 119 -24.47 -46.49 -10.62
N ARG A 120 -24.54 -46.57 -9.28
CA ARG A 120 -24.87 -47.81 -8.55
C ARG A 120 -26.26 -48.33 -8.93
N LYS A 121 -27.28 -47.46 -8.88
CA LYS A 121 -28.67 -47.79 -9.25
C LYS A 121 -28.79 -48.20 -10.73
N LEU A 122 -28.09 -47.51 -11.63
CA LEU A 122 -28.03 -47.90 -13.05
C LEU A 122 -27.41 -49.29 -13.24
N GLY A 123 -26.43 -49.66 -12.43
CA GLY A 123 -25.84 -51.00 -12.43
C GLY A 123 -26.83 -52.08 -11.99
N GLU A 124 -27.67 -51.80 -10.99
CA GLU A 124 -28.75 -52.71 -10.54
C GLU A 124 -29.80 -52.91 -11.64
N LEU A 125 -30.23 -51.85 -12.32
CA LEU A 125 -31.18 -51.95 -13.44
C LEU A 125 -30.63 -52.76 -14.62
N LYS A 126 -29.33 -52.62 -14.92
CA LYS A 126 -28.67 -53.44 -15.93
C LYS A 126 -28.68 -54.92 -15.52
N LYS A 127 -28.38 -55.23 -14.26
CA LYS A 127 -28.40 -56.61 -13.74
C LYS A 127 -29.81 -57.22 -13.80
N ALA A 128 -30.84 -56.42 -13.58
CA ALA A 128 -32.24 -56.81 -13.70
C ALA A 128 -32.73 -56.97 -15.16
N GLY A 129 -31.89 -56.66 -16.16
CA GLY A 129 -32.24 -56.76 -17.58
C GLY A 129 -33.19 -55.66 -18.09
N ILE A 130 -33.46 -54.63 -17.28
CA ILE A 130 -34.40 -53.55 -17.62
C ILE A 130 -33.78 -52.58 -18.64
N ILE A 131 -32.45 -52.41 -18.62
CA ILE A 131 -31.71 -51.54 -19.55
C ILE A 131 -30.65 -52.32 -20.32
N SER A 132 -30.38 -51.90 -21.56
CA SER A 132 -29.33 -52.50 -22.38
C SER A 132 -27.93 -52.07 -21.94
N ASN A 133 -26.91 -52.86 -22.26
CA ASN A 133 -25.52 -52.51 -21.94
C ASN A 133 -25.04 -51.23 -22.65
N LYS A 134 -25.54 -50.95 -23.86
CA LYS A 134 -25.22 -49.71 -24.59
C LYS A 134 -25.79 -48.48 -23.87
N GLU A 135 -27.03 -48.55 -23.40
CA GLU A 135 -27.66 -47.45 -22.65
C GLU A 135 -26.97 -47.22 -21.32
N PHE A 136 -26.61 -48.28 -20.61
CA PHE A 136 -25.84 -48.18 -19.36
C PHE A 136 -24.50 -47.46 -19.58
N GLN A 137 -23.72 -47.85 -20.59
CA GLN A 137 -22.41 -47.24 -20.84
C GLN A 137 -22.53 -45.76 -21.25
N ALA A 138 -23.52 -45.42 -22.08
CA ALA A 138 -23.78 -44.03 -22.46
C ALA A 138 -24.13 -43.15 -21.24
N LYS A 139 -25.02 -43.64 -20.36
CA LYS A 139 -25.42 -42.90 -19.14
C LYS A 139 -24.32 -42.82 -18.09
N LYS A 140 -23.54 -43.90 -17.92
CA LYS A 140 -22.37 -43.90 -17.04
C LYS A 140 -21.34 -42.85 -17.47
N LYS A 141 -21.02 -42.79 -18.78
CA LYS A 141 -20.11 -41.78 -19.32
C LYS A 141 -20.62 -40.35 -19.07
N GLN A 142 -21.89 -40.08 -19.35
CA GLN A 142 -22.51 -38.77 -19.11
C GLN A 142 -22.47 -38.32 -17.65
N LEU A 143 -22.56 -39.26 -16.69
CA LEU A 143 -22.47 -38.95 -15.26
C LEU A 143 -21.02 -38.76 -14.80
N LEU A 144 -20.08 -39.55 -15.34
CA LEU A 144 -18.65 -39.39 -15.05
C LEU A 144 -18.08 -38.10 -15.61
N ASP A 145 -18.51 -37.65 -16.79
CA ASP A 145 -18.08 -36.39 -17.39
C ASP A 145 -18.52 -35.15 -16.58
N LYS A 146 -19.46 -35.31 -15.63
CA LYS A 146 -19.99 -34.24 -14.75
C LYS A 146 -19.33 -34.17 -13.38
N ILE A 147 -18.44 -35.12 -13.05
CA ILE A 147 -17.68 -35.21 -11.80
C ILE A 147 -16.31 -34.57 -12.02
#